data_AF-A0A662WPW0-F1
#
_entry.id   AF-A0A662WPW0-F1
#
_cell.length_a   1.000
_cell.length_b   1.000
_cell.length_c   1.000
_cell.angle_alpha   90.00
_cell.angle_beta   90.00
_cell.angle_gamma   90.00
#
_symmetry.space_group_name_H-M   'P 1'
#
loop_
_entity.id
_entity.type
_entity.pdbx_description
1 polymer ?
#
loop_
_entity_poly.entity_id
_entity_poly.type
_entity_poly.pdbx_seq_one_letter_code
_entity_poly.pdbx_strand_id
1 'polypeptide(L)'
;MLVTRLRDVEQQLSRATATVQIHIKAESASLGDRSGVGDGDASSAQAAADVRALNRGGDSDETETEDEMEELEGKAETVTSEEECATQGEGGKVSSPSSSCAGIAVVHDVVSPKPLPKRGPKDTGGGARSMGIMPPAERAVVSAIPTRLQTYIQTAKNAKQALGADDEAEHQRAEALVKSMQDRAVKATKQFLSWLLVEKVNAEMAVAFSEATALMVSVVIANDCNNRRGWIERMLKNFINIVKLTKGTTLDENLLGVEESRLQLRKYCDERFPDYVEDMQRYIQLQESRGLSAGQFQNPIRGLLRQFYEDCIDYSSKQDAVDGKPRTEERWNCVAKIGNILTAWIEEVTQAGGVLFVKDAPRIQSAMRRFETRFPGRIPAAFLA
;
A
#
# COMPACT_ATOMS: atom_id res chain seq x y z
N MET A 1 -31.40 12.58 28.40
CA MET A 1 -30.22 12.06 27.68
C MET A 1 -30.52 10.87 26.77
N LEU A 2 -31.27 9.85 27.22
CA LEU A 2 -31.54 8.67 26.38
C LEU A 2 -32.45 8.98 25.18
N VAL A 3 -33.48 9.80 25.39
CA VAL A 3 -34.45 10.20 24.35
C VAL A 3 -33.81 11.05 23.25
N THR A 4 -32.85 11.90 23.60
CA THR A 4 -32.11 12.71 22.62
C THR A 4 -31.15 11.86 21.78
N ARG A 5 -30.50 10.85 22.37
CA ARG A 5 -29.67 9.89 21.62
C ARG A 5 -30.50 8.98 20.72
N LEU A 6 -31.70 8.57 21.15
CA LEU A 6 -32.61 7.78 20.31
C LEU A 6 -33.12 8.57 19.10
N ARG A 7 -33.45 9.87 19.27
CA ARG A 7 -33.81 10.74 18.14
C ARG A 7 -32.66 10.93 17.16
N ASP A 8 -31.43 11.06 17.64
CA ASP A 8 -30.26 11.20 16.78
C ASP A 8 -30.01 9.93 15.96
N VAL A 9 -30.12 8.75 16.58
CA VAL A 9 -30.03 7.46 15.88
C VAL A 9 -31.15 7.29 14.86
N GLU A 10 -32.39 7.66 15.19
CA GLU A 10 -33.54 7.59 14.27
C GLU A 10 -33.37 8.53 13.07
N GLN A 11 -32.78 9.71 13.29
CA GLN A 11 -32.48 10.67 12.23
C GLN A 11 -31.33 10.19 11.33
N GLN A 12 -30.30 9.56 11.90
CA GLN A 12 -29.22 8.94 11.14
C GLN A 12 -29.71 7.75 10.29
N LEU A 13 -30.58 6.90 10.85
CA LEU A 13 -31.17 5.78 10.13
C LEU A 13 -32.05 6.24 8.97
N SER A 14 -32.81 7.32 9.17
CA SER A 14 -33.65 7.93 8.13
C SER A 14 -32.81 8.48 6.97
N ARG A 15 -31.67 9.11 7.26
CA ARG A 15 -30.74 9.61 6.23
C ARG A 15 -30.07 8.47 5.46
N ALA A 16 -29.61 7.43 6.16
CA ALA A 16 -29.02 6.25 5.52
C ALA A 16 -30.01 5.56 4.58
N THR A 17 -31.27 5.43 5.01
CA THR A 17 -32.35 4.82 4.20
C THR A 17 -32.65 5.65 2.94
N ALA A 18 -32.67 6.99 3.05
CA ALA A 18 -32.87 7.87 1.90
C ALA A 18 -31.74 7.75 0.87
N THR A 19 -30.47 7.67 1.33
CA THR A 19 -29.31 7.51 0.45
C THR A 19 -29.34 6.18 -0.32
N VAL A 20 -29.74 5.10 0.33
CA VAL A 20 -29.89 3.78 -0.30
C VAL A 20 -31.01 3.79 -1.34
N GLN A 21 -32.15 4.44 -1.05
CA GLN A 21 -33.23 4.57 -2.03
C GLN A 21 -32.85 5.40 -3.26
N ILE A 22 -31.99 6.41 -3.10
CA ILE A 22 -31.45 7.20 -4.22
C ILE A 22 -30.53 6.33 -5.08
N HIS A 23 -29.66 5.51 -4.47
CA HIS A 23 -28.76 4.61 -5.21
C HIS A 23 -29.53 3.53 -5.98
N ILE A 24 -30.55 2.91 -5.36
CA ILE A 24 -31.41 1.93 -6.03
C ILE A 24 -32.15 2.55 -7.21
N LYS A 25 -32.65 3.79 -7.06
CA LYS A 25 -33.31 4.50 -8.16
C LYS A 25 -32.34 4.85 -9.29
N ALA A 26 -31.12 5.26 -8.97
CA ALA A 26 -30.08 5.57 -9.95
C ALA A 26 -29.63 4.32 -10.73
N GLU A 27 -29.47 3.17 -10.06
CA GLU A 27 -29.17 1.89 -10.74
C GLU A 27 -30.33 1.41 -11.61
N SER A 28 -31.57 1.58 -11.16
CA SER A 28 -32.74 1.21 -11.98
C SER A 28 -32.92 2.11 -13.22
N ALA A 29 -32.50 3.38 -13.16
CA ALA A 29 -32.48 4.26 -14.32
C ALA A 29 -31.33 3.92 -15.29
N SER A 30 -30.17 3.52 -14.77
CA SER A 30 -29.02 3.10 -15.56
C SER A 30 -29.24 1.81 -16.35
N LEU A 31 -30.18 0.95 -15.92
CA LEU A 31 -30.51 -0.32 -16.59
C LEU A 31 -31.65 -0.17 -17.63
N GLY A 32 -32.36 0.96 -17.65
CA GLY A 32 -33.47 1.21 -18.58
C GLY A 32 -33.05 1.66 -19.98
N ASP A 33 -31.81 2.14 -20.17
CA ASP A 33 -31.40 2.87 -21.37
C ASP A 33 -30.73 2.00 -22.46
N ARG A 34 -30.88 0.67 -22.38
CA ARG A 34 -30.26 -0.29 -23.32
C ARG A 34 -31.21 -0.94 -24.33
N SER A 35 -32.41 -0.39 -24.54
CA SER A 35 -33.34 -0.90 -25.55
C SER A 35 -34.00 0.24 -26.34
N GLY A 36 -33.45 0.58 -27.50
CA GLY A 36 -34.14 1.46 -28.45
C GLY A 36 -33.30 1.89 -29.64
N VAL A 37 -33.40 1.13 -30.74
CA VAL A 37 -32.95 1.50 -32.10
C VAL A 37 -33.90 2.54 -32.70
N GLY A 38 -33.41 3.55 -33.42
CA GLY A 38 -34.24 4.40 -34.29
C GLY A 38 -33.53 5.64 -34.83
N ASP A 39 -33.58 5.80 -36.15
CA ASP A 39 -32.85 6.74 -37.02
C ASP A 39 -33.15 8.24 -36.84
N GLY A 40 -32.24 9.08 -37.35
CA GLY A 40 -32.63 10.29 -38.09
C GLY A 40 -32.05 11.64 -37.64
N ASP A 41 -31.29 12.23 -38.56
CA ASP A 41 -31.10 13.68 -38.81
C ASP A 41 -30.13 14.54 -37.97
N ALA A 42 -29.05 14.92 -38.65
CA ALA A 42 -28.54 16.28 -38.92
C ALA A 42 -28.37 17.31 -37.77
N SER A 43 -28.47 16.89 -36.51
CA SER A 43 -28.10 17.70 -35.33
C SER A 43 -26.78 17.23 -34.69
N SER A 44 -26.21 16.11 -35.16
CA SER A 44 -25.05 15.46 -34.54
C SER A 44 -23.69 16.08 -34.87
N ALA A 45 -23.59 16.90 -35.92
CA ALA A 45 -22.33 17.56 -36.27
C ALA A 45 -21.99 18.74 -35.34
N GLN A 46 -23.00 19.43 -34.78
CA GLN A 46 -22.80 20.52 -33.84
C GLN A 46 -22.59 20.01 -32.40
N ALA A 47 -23.26 18.90 -32.03
CA ALA A 47 -23.02 18.23 -30.75
C ALA A 47 -21.62 17.57 -30.67
N ALA A 48 -21.07 17.08 -31.79
CA ALA A 48 -19.71 16.54 -31.83
C ALA A 48 -18.61 17.62 -31.71
N ALA A 49 -18.91 18.87 -32.07
CA ALA A 49 -18.01 20.00 -31.89
C ALA A 49 -17.99 20.52 -30.44
N ASP A 50 -19.16 20.58 -29.79
CA ASP A 50 -19.26 21.00 -28.37
C ASP A 50 -18.72 19.94 -27.39
N VAL A 51 -18.78 18.65 -27.73
CA VAL A 51 -18.12 17.59 -26.94
C VAL A 51 -16.59 17.63 -27.07
N ARG A 52 -16.04 18.11 -28.19
CA ARG A 52 -14.57 18.32 -28.33
C ARG A 52 -14.07 19.59 -27.65
N ALA A 53 -14.93 20.59 -27.43
CA ALA A 53 -14.59 21.81 -26.71
C ALA A 53 -14.63 21.63 -25.18
N LEU A 54 -15.46 20.72 -24.66
CA LEU A 54 -15.53 20.39 -23.23
C LEU A 54 -14.49 19.36 -22.76
N ASN A 55 -13.84 18.63 -23.67
CA ASN A 55 -12.75 17.69 -23.36
C ASN A 55 -11.34 18.30 -23.38
N ARG A 56 -11.21 19.63 -23.44
CA ARG A 56 -9.92 20.34 -23.44
C ARG A 56 -9.60 21.08 -22.13
N GLY A 57 -10.30 20.74 -21.05
CA GLY A 57 -10.16 21.40 -19.74
C GLY A 57 -10.26 20.45 -18.55
N GLY A 58 -9.78 19.21 -18.70
CA GLY A 58 -9.81 18.20 -17.65
C GLY A 58 -8.49 17.45 -17.55
N ASP A 59 -7.45 18.12 -17.05
CA ASP A 59 -6.35 17.42 -16.37
C ASP A 59 -6.93 16.83 -15.08
N SER A 60 -7.63 15.71 -15.20
CA SER A 60 -8.00 14.86 -14.08
C SER A 60 -6.75 14.08 -13.65
N ASP A 61 -5.83 14.77 -12.99
CA ASP A 61 -4.64 14.21 -12.35
C ASP A 61 -5.00 13.59 -10.99
N GLU A 62 -6.11 12.85 -10.90
CA GLU A 62 -6.52 12.11 -9.71
C GLU A 62 -7.36 10.89 -10.12
N THR A 63 -6.70 9.78 -10.47
CA THR A 63 -7.38 8.48 -10.51
C THR A 63 -6.55 7.40 -9.81
N GLU A 64 -7.04 7.01 -8.63
CA GLU A 64 -7.27 5.60 -8.29
C GLU A 64 -6.07 4.65 -8.05
N THR A 65 -4.93 5.11 -7.54
CA THR A 65 -3.82 4.19 -7.18
C THR A 65 -3.62 3.97 -5.69
N GLU A 66 -4.23 4.80 -4.84
CA GLU A 66 -4.04 4.71 -3.38
C GLU A 66 -5.01 3.72 -2.70
N ASP A 67 -6.24 3.61 -3.18
CA ASP A 67 -7.33 2.99 -2.40
C ASP A 67 -7.34 1.45 -2.44
N GLU A 68 -6.65 0.84 -3.41
CA GLU A 68 -6.67 -0.62 -3.58
C GLU A 68 -5.69 -1.39 -2.65
N MET A 69 -4.84 -0.74 -1.81
CA MET A 69 -3.75 -1.46 -1.08
C MET A 69 -4.03 -1.78 0.39
N GLU A 70 -4.94 -1.05 1.02
CA GLU A 70 -5.06 -1.02 2.49
C GLU A 70 -5.74 -2.27 3.09
N GLU A 71 -6.33 -3.15 2.27
CA GLU A 71 -7.01 -4.37 2.76
C GLU A 71 -6.05 -5.45 3.28
N LEU A 72 -4.76 -5.40 2.91
CA LEU A 72 -3.75 -6.39 3.35
C LEU A 72 -2.88 -5.92 4.52
N GLU A 73 -2.89 -4.63 4.88
CA GLU A 73 -2.11 -4.11 6.01
C GLU A 73 -2.64 -4.64 7.36
N GLY A 74 -3.97 -4.73 7.51
CA GLY A 74 -4.60 -5.20 8.75
C GLY A 74 -4.37 -6.68 9.09
N LYS A 75 -3.97 -7.53 8.12
CA LYS A 75 -3.68 -8.96 8.34
C LYS A 75 -2.20 -9.22 8.61
N ALA A 76 -1.30 -8.33 8.18
CA ALA A 76 0.13 -8.46 8.42
C ALA A 76 0.53 -7.89 9.80
N GLU A 77 -0.12 -6.82 10.27
CA GLU A 77 0.16 -6.23 11.60
C GLU A 77 -0.25 -7.14 12.78
N THR A 78 -1.20 -8.07 12.58
CA THR A 78 -1.57 -9.09 13.57
C THR A 78 -0.49 -10.16 13.80
N VAL A 79 0.49 -10.29 12.89
CA VAL A 79 1.61 -11.24 13.05
C VAL A 79 2.84 -10.56 13.67
N THR A 80 2.90 -9.23 13.70
CA THR A 80 4.08 -8.47 14.17
C THR A 80 3.93 -7.88 15.58
N SER A 81 2.83 -8.12 16.29
CA SER A 81 2.59 -7.54 17.63
C SER A 81 3.24 -8.33 18.77
N GLU A 82 3.79 -9.52 18.51
CA GLU A 82 4.33 -10.43 19.53
C GLU A 82 5.68 -11.03 19.11
N GLU A 83 6.71 -10.22 18.89
CA GLU A 83 8.14 -10.59 19.08
C GLU A 83 9.04 -9.46 18.58
N GLU A 84 9.27 -8.46 19.44
CA GLU A 84 10.46 -7.63 19.32
C GLU A 84 11.00 -7.36 20.72
N CYS A 85 11.65 -8.37 21.30
CA CYS A 85 12.49 -8.18 22.48
C CYS A 85 13.69 -9.12 22.46
N ALA A 86 14.87 -8.49 22.59
CA ALA A 86 16.18 -9.04 22.94
C ALA A 86 16.99 -9.80 21.87
N THR A 87 17.91 -9.08 21.25
CA THR A 87 19.29 -9.59 21.05
C THR A 87 20.28 -8.55 21.58
N GLN A 88 20.81 -8.81 22.79
CA GLN A 88 21.93 -8.07 23.38
C GLN A 88 23.25 -8.54 22.77
N GLY A 89 24.12 -7.56 22.46
CA GLY A 89 25.47 -7.77 21.97
C GLY A 89 26.44 -8.28 23.06
N GLU A 90 27.38 -9.09 22.62
CA GLU A 90 28.50 -9.61 23.41
C GLU A 90 29.53 -8.51 23.73
N GLY A 91 30.00 -8.52 24.98
CA GLY A 91 31.15 -7.76 25.45
C GLY A 91 31.61 -8.28 26.80
N GLY A 92 32.62 -9.14 26.83
CA GLY A 92 33.12 -9.77 28.05
C GLY A 92 34.14 -8.95 28.84
N LYS A 93 34.19 -9.17 30.17
CA LYS A 93 35.36 -9.73 30.88
C LYS A 93 35.20 -9.75 32.43
N VAL A 94 35.56 -10.91 32.99
CA VAL A 94 36.38 -11.13 34.21
C VAL A 94 35.67 -11.40 35.58
N SER A 95 35.93 -12.64 36.04
CA SER A 95 36.13 -13.14 37.43
C SER A 95 34.96 -13.54 38.34
N SER A 96 34.83 -14.87 38.46
CA SER A 96 34.34 -15.72 39.58
C SER A 96 35.12 -15.47 40.91
N PRO A 97 34.71 -16.01 42.11
CA PRO A 97 33.96 -17.27 42.28
C PRO A 97 32.96 -17.45 43.45
N SER A 98 32.21 -18.56 43.30
CA SER A 98 31.63 -19.46 44.31
C SER A 98 30.31 -19.07 44.99
N SER A 99 29.26 -19.90 44.80
CA SER A 99 28.76 -20.82 45.84
C SER A 99 27.42 -21.49 45.45
N SER A 100 27.40 -22.82 45.63
CA SER A 100 26.27 -23.70 46.01
C SER A 100 25.18 -24.13 45.02
N CYS A 101 25.18 -25.46 44.84
CA CYS A 101 24.20 -26.39 44.28
C CYS A 101 22.74 -26.25 44.73
N ALA A 102 21.81 -26.49 43.79
CA ALA A 102 20.71 -27.48 43.78
C ALA A 102 19.87 -27.18 42.52
N GLY A 103 19.57 -28.06 41.55
CA GLY A 103 19.37 -29.51 41.60
C GLY A 103 17.87 -29.81 41.58
N ILE A 104 17.15 -29.62 40.45
CA ILE A 104 15.81 -30.19 40.23
C ILE A 104 15.65 -30.63 38.76
N ALA A 105 15.04 -31.80 38.63
CA ALA A 105 15.10 -32.75 37.54
C ALA A 105 14.22 -32.43 36.31
N VAL A 106 14.73 -32.91 35.19
CA VAL A 106 14.04 -33.15 33.92
C VAL A 106 13.00 -34.27 34.10
N VAL A 107 11.77 -34.04 33.67
CA VAL A 107 10.83 -35.12 33.32
C VAL A 107 10.33 -34.86 31.91
N HIS A 108 10.81 -35.69 30.98
CA HIS A 108 10.21 -35.91 29.67
C HIS A 108 8.84 -36.56 29.85
N ASP A 109 7.83 -36.09 29.13
CA ASP A 109 6.73 -36.97 28.74
C ASP A 109 6.42 -36.81 27.25
N VAL A 110 6.65 -37.90 26.54
CA VAL A 110 6.54 -38.07 25.09
C VAL A 110 5.18 -38.68 24.82
N VAL A 111 4.25 -37.89 24.27
CA VAL A 111 2.97 -38.42 23.78
C VAL A 111 3.09 -38.67 22.27
N SER A 112 3.41 -39.91 21.92
CA SER A 112 3.26 -40.44 20.56
C SER A 112 1.86 -41.02 20.35
N PRO A 113 1.20 -40.76 19.20
CA PRO A 113 -0.18 -41.17 18.93
C PRO A 113 -0.31 -42.64 18.46
N LYS A 114 -1.44 -43.26 18.80
CA LYS A 114 -1.85 -44.63 18.43
C LYS A 114 -2.12 -44.81 16.91
N PRO A 115 -1.78 -45.98 16.33
CA PRO A 115 -1.95 -46.27 14.90
C PRO A 115 -3.34 -46.80 14.50
N LEU A 116 -3.72 -46.52 13.24
CA LEU A 116 -4.91 -47.01 12.52
C LEU A 116 -4.81 -48.51 12.13
N PRO A 117 -5.94 -49.22 11.96
CA PRO A 117 -5.95 -50.66 11.70
C PRO A 117 -5.73 -51.02 10.22
N LYS A 118 -4.92 -52.08 10.03
CA LYS A 118 -4.61 -52.78 8.78
C LYS A 118 -5.84 -53.52 8.24
N ARG A 119 -6.10 -53.43 6.92
CA ARG A 119 -6.90 -54.42 6.17
C ARG A 119 -5.96 -55.15 5.20
N GLY A 120 -5.91 -56.47 5.34
CA GLY A 120 -5.14 -57.38 4.50
C GLY A 120 -5.81 -57.70 3.16
N PRO A 121 -5.10 -58.43 2.28
CA PRO A 121 -5.41 -58.59 0.86
C PRO A 121 -6.38 -59.75 0.60
N LYS A 122 -7.10 -59.70 -0.54
CA LYS A 122 -7.79 -60.86 -1.07
C LYS A 122 -7.64 -60.91 -2.59
N ASP A 123 -6.85 -61.87 -3.04
CA ASP A 123 -6.65 -62.27 -4.42
C ASP A 123 -7.88 -62.99 -4.99
N THR A 124 -8.10 -62.80 -6.29
CA THR A 124 -8.66 -63.73 -7.32
C THR A 124 -8.63 -62.89 -8.63
N GLY A 125 -7.69 -63.04 -9.57
CA GLY A 125 -7.54 -64.14 -10.53
C GLY A 125 -8.77 -64.23 -11.46
N GLY A 126 -8.76 -64.02 -12.77
CA GLY A 126 -7.77 -63.67 -13.80
C GLY A 126 -8.52 -63.54 -15.15
N GLY A 127 -7.91 -62.96 -16.18
CA GLY A 127 -8.51 -62.88 -17.52
C GLY A 127 -7.88 -61.80 -18.41
N ALA A 128 -6.90 -62.20 -19.21
CA ALA A 128 -6.10 -61.35 -20.09
C ALA A 128 -6.89 -60.76 -21.26
N ARG A 129 -6.61 -59.50 -21.62
CA ARG A 129 -6.43 -59.04 -23.00
C ARG A 129 -5.65 -57.72 -23.06
N SER A 130 -4.75 -57.70 -24.03
CA SER A 130 -3.63 -56.80 -24.28
C SER A 130 -4.03 -55.42 -24.81
N MET A 131 -3.01 -54.54 -24.86
CA MET A 131 -2.85 -53.32 -25.68
C MET A 131 -3.18 -51.99 -25.00
N GLY A 132 -2.11 -51.22 -24.75
CA GLY A 132 -2.17 -49.78 -24.50
C GLY A 132 -1.49 -49.31 -23.22
N ILE A 133 -0.17 -49.49 -23.10
CA ILE A 133 0.61 -48.64 -22.19
C ILE A 133 0.59 -47.23 -22.79
N MET A 134 -0.38 -46.42 -22.40
CA MET A 134 -0.23 -44.96 -22.50
C MET A 134 0.84 -44.55 -21.47
N PRO A 135 1.85 -43.77 -21.86
CA PRO A 135 2.72 -43.15 -20.87
C PRO A 135 1.86 -42.26 -19.97
N PRO A 136 2.20 -42.12 -18.67
CA PRO A 136 1.55 -41.12 -17.85
C PRO A 136 1.76 -39.79 -18.57
N ALA A 137 0.66 -39.12 -18.92
CA ALA A 137 0.72 -37.74 -19.34
C ALA A 137 1.46 -37.01 -18.21
N GLU A 138 2.72 -36.68 -18.46
CA GLU A 138 3.45 -35.70 -17.70
C GLU A 138 2.50 -34.52 -17.61
N ARG A 139 1.95 -34.30 -16.41
CA ARG A 139 1.43 -33.00 -16.06
C ARG A 139 2.64 -32.09 -16.13
N ALA A 140 2.89 -31.55 -17.32
CA ALA A 140 3.66 -30.35 -17.48
C ALA A 140 2.94 -29.31 -16.63
N VAL A 141 3.39 -29.17 -15.38
CA VAL A 141 3.16 -27.96 -14.61
C VAL A 141 4.02 -26.93 -15.32
N VAL A 142 3.53 -26.45 -16.47
CA VAL A 142 4.01 -25.21 -17.04
C VAL A 142 3.54 -24.16 -16.04
N SER A 143 4.41 -23.89 -15.09
CA SER A 143 4.33 -22.76 -14.18
C SER A 143 4.45 -21.50 -15.03
N ALA A 144 3.38 -21.16 -15.75
CA ALA A 144 3.36 -19.93 -16.52
C ALA A 144 3.38 -18.78 -15.52
N ILE A 145 4.42 -17.94 -15.60
CA ILE A 145 4.49 -16.69 -14.85
C ILE A 145 3.15 -15.96 -15.05
N PRO A 146 2.41 -15.61 -13.98
CA PRO A 146 1.10 -15.00 -14.13
C PRO A 146 1.13 -13.72 -14.96
N THR A 147 0.09 -13.48 -15.75
CA THR A 147 0.00 -12.34 -16.67
C THR A 147 0.25 -10.99 -16.01
N ARG A 148 -0.19 -10.80 -14.76
CA ARG A 148 0.07 -9.56 -13.99
C ARG A 148 1.57 -9.32 -13.80
N LEU A 149 2.33 -10.37 -13.51
CA LEU A 149 3.78 -10.28 -13.29
C LEU A 149 4.52 -10.08 -14.62
N GLN A 150 4.09 -10.77 -15.69
CA GLN A 150 4.61 -10.53 -17.04
C GLN A 150 4.39 -9.08 -17.49
N THR A 151 3.19 -8.55 -17.25
CA THR A 151 2.85 -7.16 -17.59
C THR A 151 3.73 -6.19 -16.82
N TYR A 152 3.95 -6.43 -15.53
CA TYR A 152 4.84 -5.60 -14.71
C TYR A 152 6.26 -5.57 -15.28
N ILE A 153 6.86 -6.73 -15.54
CA ILE A 153 8.20 -6.83 -16.15
C ILE A 153 8.25 -6.08 -17.48
N GLN A 154 7.29 -6.31 -18.36
CA GLN A 154 7.29 -5.68 -19.68
C GLN A 154 7.17 -4.15 -19.58
N THR A 155 6.29 -3.64 -18.72
CA THR A 155 6.17 -2.19 -18.51
C THR A 155 7.44 -1.58 -17.92
N ALA A 156 8.13 -2.26 -17.01
CA ALA A 156 9.41 -1.81 -16.46
C ALA A 156 10.51 -1.79 -17.53
N LYS A 157 10.57 -2.82 -18.40
CA LYS A 157 11.50 -2.85 -19.55
C LYS A 157 11.25 -1.69 -20.50
N ASN A 158 9.99 -1.47 -20.87
CA ASN A 158 9.61 -0.38 -21.78
C ASN A 158 9.93 1.00 -21.18
N ALA A 159 9.62 1.21 -19.90
CA ALA A 159 9.94 2.47 -19.21
C ALA A 159 11.46 2.70 -19.18
N LYS A 160 12.26 1.67 -18.87
CA LYS A 160 13.72 1.76 -18.85
C LYS A 160 14.30 2.11 -20.22
N GLN A 161 13.77 1.54 -21.29
CA GLN A 161 14.21 1.82 -22.65
C GLN A 161 13.87 3.24 -23.11
N ALA A 162 12.79 3.82 -22.57
CA ALA A 162 12.37 5.17 -22.91
C ALA A 162 13.14 6.27 -22.17
N LEU A 163 13.95 5.92 -21.16
CA LEU A 163 14.80 6.87 -20.47
C LEU A 163 15.99 7.26 -21.37
N GLY A 164 16.20 8.57 -21.56
CA GLY A 164 17.22 9.11 -22.47
C GLY A 164 16.67 9.75 -23.75
N ALA A 165 15.37 10.04 -23.79
CA ALA A 165 14.72 10.80 -24.85
C ALA A 165 15.26 12.24 -24.95
N ASP A 166 15.59 12.69 -26.17
CA ASP A 166 16.14 14.02 -26.44
C ASP A 166 15.06 15.03 -26.90
N ASP A 167 13.87 14.56 -27.28
CA ASP A 167 12.76 15.41 -27.69
C ASP A 167 11.55 15.39 -26.73
N GLU A 168 10.75 16.45 -26.77
CA GLU A 168 9.61 16.68 -25.87
C GLU A 168 8.52 15.61 -26.00
N ALA A 169 8.28 15.08 -27.21
CA ALA A 169 7.25 14.07 -27.42
C ALA A 169 7.69 12.70 -26.87
N GLU A 170 8.97 12.38 -27.02
CA GLU A 170 9.60 11.22 -26.42
C GLU A 170 9.68 11.35 -24.89
N HIS A 171 9.91 12.55 -24.36
CA HIS A 171 9.86 12.82 -22.92
C HIS A 171 8.46 12.53 -22.34
N GLN A 172 7.40 13.09 -22.93
CA GLN A 172 6.02 12.82 -22.50
C GLN A 172 5.65 11.34 -22.59
N ARG A 173 6.14 10.65 -23.63
CA ARG A 173 5.97 9.20 -23.76
C ARG A 173 6.70 8.44 -22.65
N ALA A 174 7.93 8.83 -22.32
CA ALA A 174 8.70 8.25 -21.24
C ALA A 174 7.99 8.44 -19.89
N GLU A 175 7.48 9.64 -19.61
CA GLU A 175 6.69 9.91 -18.40
C GLU A 175 5.44 9.03 -18.30
N ALA A 176 4.68 8.88 -19.39
CA ALA A 176 3.51 8.01 -19.43
C ALA A 176 3.87 6.53 -19.17
N LEU A 177 5.00 6.06 -19.70
CA LEU A 177 5.50 4.71 -19.46
C LEU A 177 5.95 4.52 -18.01
N VAL A 178 6.61 5.52 -17.40
CA VAL A 178 6.99 5.49 -15.98
C VAL A 178 5.75 5.43 -15.08
N LYS A 179 4.74 6.27 -15.32
CA LYS A 179 3.47 6.24 -14.56
C LYS A 179 2.79 4.86 -14.69
N SER A 180 2.68 4.34 -15.91
CA SER A 180 2.13 3.01 -16.17
C SER A 180 2.89 1.91 -15.42
N MET A 181 4.23 1.95 -15.43
CA MET A 181 5.06 1.03 -14.67
C MET A 181 4.80 1.14 -13.17
N GLN A 182 4.71 2.34 -12.60
CA GLN A 182 4.46 2.55 -11.17
C GLN A 182 3.13 1.94 -10.73
N ASP A 183 2.08 2.08 -11.54
CA ASP A 183 0.76 1.49 -11.27
C ASP A 183 0.80 -0.04 -11.31
N ARG A 184 1.51 -0.59 -12.31
CA ARG A 184 1.69 -2.05 -12.43
C ARG A 184 2.52 -2.61 -11.29
N ALA A 185 3.57 -1.89 -10.85
CA ALA A 185 4.40 -2.29 -9.72
C ALA A 185 3.56 -2.41 -8.43
N VAL A 186 2.71 -1.41 -8.18
CA VAL A 186 1.77 -1.40 -7.04
C VAL A 186 0.84 -2.62 -7.09
N LYS A 187 0.19 -2.86 -8.22
CA LYS A 187 -0.77 -3.97 -8.38
C LYS A 187 -0.09 -5.34 -8.32
N ALA A 188 1.08 -5.48 -8.93
CA ALA A 188 1.85 -6.72 -8.93
C ALA A 188 2.38 -7.06 -7.53
N THR A 189 2.88 -6.06 -6.79
CA THR A 189 3.43 -6.25 -5.43
C THR A 189 2.36 -6.73 -4.45
N LYS A 190 1.17 -6.12 -4.46
CA LYS A 190 0.02 -6.61 -3.67
C LYS A 190 -0.34 -8.04 -4.01
N GLN A 191 -0.43 -8.32 -5.30
CA GLN A 191 -0.82 -9.63 -5.77
C GLN A 191 0.23 -10.67 -5.34
N PHE A 192 1.52 -10.33 -5.48
CA PHE A 192 2.62 -11.19 -5.06
C PHE A 192 2.57 -11.47 -3.55
N LEU A 193 2.36 -10.44 -2.72
CA LEU A 193 2.14 -10.59 -1.28
C LEU A 193 0.96 -11.52 -0.98
N SER A 194 -0.18 -11.34 -1.65
CA SER A 194 -1.33 -12.23 -1.43
C SER A 194 -1.05 -13.67 -1.85
N TRP A 195 -0.26 -13.90 -2.92
CA TRP A 195 0.19 -15.24 -3.31
C TRP A 195 1.17 -15.86 -2.32
N LEU A 196 2.07 -15.06 -1.72
CA LEU A 196 2.98 -15.52 -0.68
C LEU A 196 2.21 -16.03 0.54
N LEU A 197 1.19 -15.28 0.98
CA LEU A 197 0.38 -15.63 2.16
C LEU A 197 -0.43 -16.92 2.01
N VAL A 198 -0.67 -17.38 0.77
CA VAL A 198 -1.36 -18.64 0.49
C VAL A 198 -0.44 -19.69 -0.15
N GLU A 199 0.87 -19.50 -0.03
CA GLU A 199 1.92 -20.43 -0.51
C GLU A 199 1.79 -20.79 -2.00
N LYS A 200 1.36 -19.83 -2.83
CA LYS A 200 1.19 -20.01 -4.28
C LYS A 200 2.36 -19.47 -5.11
N VAL A 201 3.43 -19.01 -4.47
CA VAL A 201 4.62 -18.51 -5.16
C VAL A 201 5.63 -19.63 -5.32
N ASN A 202 6.06 -19.84 -6.56
CA ASN A 202 7.17 -20.73 -6.88
C ASN A 202 8.44 -19.93 -7.22
N ALA A 203 9.56 -20.63 -7.42
CA ALA A 203 10.85 -20.02 -7.68
C ALA A 203 10.85 -19.14 -8.95
N GLU A 204 10.23 -19.59 -10.04
CA GLU A 204 10.16 -18.82 -11.29
C GLU A 204 9.41 -17.50 -11.11
N MET A 205 8.29 -17.52 -10.38
CA MET A 205 7.55 -16.31 -10.03
C MET A 205 8.37 -15.37 -9.14
N ALA A 206 9.11 -15.91 -8.18
CA ALA A 206 9.97 -15.12 -7.30
C ALA A 206 11.11 -14.44 -8.09
N VAL A 207 11.80 -15.17 -8.94
CA VAL A 207 12.85 -14.63 -9.82
C VAL A 207 12.29 -13.55 -10.74
N ALA A 208 11.15 -13.80 -11.37
CA ALA A 208 10.49 -12.85 -12.25
C ALA A 208 10.07 -11.56 -11.52
N PHE A 209 9.57 -11.67 -10.29
CA PHE A 209 9.25 -10.52 -9.45
C PHE A 209 10.50 -9.74 -9.02
N SER A 210 11.57 -10.44 -8.67
CA SER A 210 12.87 -9.87 -8.34
C SER A 210 13.43 -9.05 -9.51
N GLU A 211 13.43 -9.61 -10.73
CA GLU A 211 13.86 -8.91 -11.95
C GLU A 211 13.01 -7.67 -12.23
N ALA A 212 11.68 -7.79 -12.15
CA ALA A 212 10.76 -6.68 -12.36
C ALA A 212 11.03 -5.52 -11.39
N THR A 213 11.28 -5.87 -10.14
CA THR A 213 11.53 -4.92 -9.05
C THR A 213 12.86 -4.19 -9.26
N ALA A 214 13.92 -4.91 -9.62
CA ALA A 214 15.22 -4.31 -9.92
C ALA A 214 15.15 -3.34 -11.11
N LEU A 215 14.42 -3.72 -12.16
CA LEU A 215 14.19 -2.84 -13.32
C LEU A 215 13.42 -1.58 -12.91
N MET A 216 12.34 -1.74 -12.14
CA MET A 216 11.53 -0.62 -11.67
C MET A 216 12.35 0.34 -10.81
N VAL A 217 13.14 -0.15 -9.86
CA VAL A 217 13.98 0.70 -9.00
C VAL A 217 15.02 1.45 -9.83
N SER A 218 15.65 0.77 -10.80
CA SER A 218 16.57 1.42 -11.74
C SER A 218 15.90 2.55 -12.53
N VAL A 219 14.64 2.38 -12.96
CA VAL A 219 13.87 3.42 -13.66
C VAL A 219 13.55 4.58 -12.74
N VAL A 220 13.06 4.30 -11.53
CA VAL A 220 12.71 5.31 -10.53
C VAL A 220 13.92 6.19 -10.20
N ILE A 221 15.08 5.59 -9.92
CA ILE A 221 16.30 6.33 -9.58
C ILE A 221 16.78 7.18 -10.76
N ALA A 222 16.73 6.64 -11.98
CA ALA A 222 17.14 7.38 -13.18
C ALA A 222 16.17 8.51 -13.56
N ASN A 223 14.87 8.34 -13.28
CA ASN A 223 13.82 9.32 -13.55
C ASN A 223 13.54 10.19 -12.31
N ASP A 224 14.52 11.03 -11.95
CA ASP A 224 14.53 11.79 -10.69
C ASP A 224 13.42 12.86 -10.55
N CYS A 225 12.70 13.18 -11.62
CA CYS A 225 11.81 14.35 -11.66
C CYS A 225 10.37 14.12 -11.18
N ASN A 226 9.88 12.89 -11.03
CA ASN A 226 8.43 12.66 -10.85
C ASN A 226 8.04 11.61 -9.79
N ASN A 227 8.97 11.19 -8.94
CA ASN A 227 8.67 10.20 -7.91
C ASN A 227 8.07 10.86 -6.67
N ARG A 228 6.96 10.32 -6.16
CA ARG A 228 6.33 10.79 -4.92
C ARG A 228 6.87 9.97 -3.73
N ARG A 229 7.36 10.64 -2.68
CA ARG A 229 7.85 10.01 -1.45
C ARG A 229 6.89 8.94 -0.90
N GLY A 230 5.60 9.27 -0.76
CA GLY A 230 4.60 8.34 -0.22
C GLY A 230 4.44 7.06 -1.05
N TRP A 231 4.62 7.13 -2.37
CA TRP A 231 4.63 5.95 -3.23
C TRP A 231 5.88 5.09 -2.99
N ILE A 232 7.05 5.73 -2.89
CA ILE A 232 8.33 5.05 -2.62
C ILE A 232 8.28 4.32 -1.27
N GLU A 233 7.87 5.02 -0.21
CA GLU A 233 7.80 4.44 1.13
C GLU A 233 6.80 3.28 1.21
N ARG A 234 5.68 3.37 0.49
CA ARG A 234 4.73 2.26 0.36
C ARG A 234 5.37 1.04 -0.29
N MET A 235 6.13 1.22 -1.38
CA MET A 235 6.87 0.13 -2.01
C MET A 235 7.93 -0.45 -1.07
N LEU A 236 8.67 0.40 -0.34
CA LEU A 236 9.64 -0.05 0.68
C LEU A 236 8.98 -0.89 1.77
N LYS A 237 7.85 -0.45 2.34
CA LYS A 237 7.07 -1.21 3.34
C LYS A 237 6.70 -2.60 2.79
N ASN A 238 6.23 -2.68 1.54
CA ASN A 238 5.90 -3.95 0.91
C ASN A 238 7.11 -4.85 0.69
N PHE A 239 8.24 -4.31 0.24
CA PHE A 239 9.47 -5.10 0.05
C PHE A 239 9.99 -5.65 1.38
N ILE A 240 9.92 -4.86 2.46
CA ILE A 240 10.23 -5.36 3.81
C ILE A 240 9.33 -6.55 4.16
N ASN A 241 8.03 -6.45 3.92
CA ASN A 241 7.10 -7.53 4.23
C ASN A 241 7.37 -8.79 3.39
N ILE A 242 7.65 -8.64 2.10
CA ILE A 242 8.03 -9.76 1.23
C ILE A 242 9.27 -10.46 1.78
N VAL A 243 10.36 -9.71 2.02
CA VAL A 243 11.63 -10.27 2.51
C VAL A 243 11.45 -10.93 3.88
N LYS A 244 10.67 -10.32 4.79
CA LYS A 244 10.36 -10.92 6.10
C LYS A 244 9.61 -12.24 5.96
N LEU A 245 8.60 -12.32 5.10
CA LEU A 245 7.78 -13.52 4.90
C LEU A 245 8.55 -14.67 4.25
N THR A 246 9.59 -14.36 3.45
CA THR A 246 10.34 -15.39 2.72
C THR A 246 11.66 -15.76 3.37
N LYS A 247 12.08 -15.07 4.42
CA LYS A 247 13.35 -15.30 5.11
C LYS A 247 13.45 -16.75 5.61
N GLY A 248 14.54 -17.43 5.27
CA GLY A 248 14.77 -18.83 5.66
C GLY A 248 13.92 -19.86 4.91
N THR A 249 13.15 -19.45 3.90
CA THR A 249 12.43 -20.36 3.00
C THR A 249 13.24 -20.65 1.74
N THR A 250 12.79 -21.59 0.90
CA THR A 250 13.39 -21.87 -0.41
C THR A 250 13.27 -20.69 -1.40
N LEU A 251 12.47 -19.66 -1.07
CA LEU A 251 12.30 -18.47 -1.91
C LEU A 251 13.29 -17.34 -1.56
N ASP A 252 14.00 -17.45 -0.44
CA ASP A 252 14.87 -16.38 0.09
C ASP A 252 15.96 -15.99 -0.94
N GLU A 253 16.67 -16.98 -1.48
CA GLU A 253 17.71 -16.78 -2.51
C GLU A 253 17.14 -16.15 -3.80
N ASN A 254 15.92 -16.54 -4.19
CA ASN A 254 15.28 -16.03 -5.41
C ASN A 254 14.86 -14.55 -5.27
N LEU A 255 14.72 -14.05 -4.05
CA LEU A 255 14.26 -12.69 -3.74
C LEU A 255 15.38 -11.78 -3.21
N LEU A 256 16.64 -12.21 -3.25
CA LEU A 256 17.79 -11.36 -2.89
C LEU A 256 17.81 -10.03 -3.67
N GLY A 257 17.44 -10.06 -4.96
CA GLY A 257 17.33 -8.85 -5.78
C GLY A 257 16.26 -7.87 -5.30
N VAL A 258 15.22 -8.33 -4.61
CA VAL A 258 14.21 -7.46 -3.98
C VAL A 258 14.81 -6.73 -2.78
N GLU A 259 15.61 -7.43 -1.96
CA GLU A 259 16.30 -6.82 -0.82
C GLU A 259 17.33 -5.78 -1.26
N GLU A 260 18.12 -6.08 -2.31
CA GLU A 260 19.05 -5.11 -2.89
C GLU A 260 18.32 -3.89 -3.44
N SER A 261 17.25 -4.11 -4.21
CA SER A 261 16.39 -3.05 -4.76
C SER A 261 15.79 -2.18 -3.64
N ARG A 262 15.38 -2.80 -2.52
CA ARG A 262 14.87 -2.10 -1.35
C ARG A 262 15.93 -1.19 -0.73
N LEU A 263 17.17 -1.65 -0.59
CA LEU A 263 18.26 -0.84 -0.04
C LEU A 263 18.59 0.35 -0.96
N GLN A 264 18.65 0.12 -2.27
CA GLN A 264 18.86 1.19 -3.25
C GLN A 264 17.74 2.23 -3.23
N LEU A 265 16.49 1.77 -3.23
CA LEU A 265 15.33 2.65 -3.21
C LEU A 265 15.22 3.43 -1.90
N ARG A 266 15.61 2.83 -0.77
CA ARG A 266 15.69 3.53 0.53
C ARG A 266 16.72 4.64 0.50
N LYS A 267 17.94 4.33 0.05
CA LYS A 267 19.00 5.34 -0.10
C LYS A 267 18.55 6.52 -0.97
N TYR A 268 17.95 6.22 -2.12
CA TYR A 268 17.38 7.24 -3.00
C TYR A 268 16.31 8.09 -2.28
N CYS A 269 15.41 7.45 -1.55
CA CYS A 269 14.36 8.14 -0.80
C CYS A 269 14.93 9.09 0.26
N ASP A 270 15.93 8.62 1.02
CA ASP A 270 16.55 9.39 2.10
C ASP A 270 17.34 10.60 1.54
N GLU A 271 17.99 10.44 0.39
CA GLU A 271 18.73 11.51 -0.30
C GLU A 271 17.79 12.55 -0.93
N ARG A 272 16.70 12.10 -1.56
CA ARG A 272 15.78 12.96 -2.31
C ARG A 272 14.74 13.65 -1.42
N PHE A 273 14.29 12.98 -0.36
CA PHE A 273 13.22 13.45 0.53
C PHE A 273 13.70 13.50 1.99
N PRO A 274 14.66 14.39 2.29
CA PRO A 274 15.28 14.41 3.61
C PRO A 274 14.29 14.79 4.72
N ASP A 275 13.22 15.53 4.40
CA ASP A 275 12.35 16.13 5.41
C ASP A 275 10.88 16.28 4.97
N TYR A 276 9.99 15.62 5.70
CA TYR A 276 8.54 15.65 5.51
C TYR A 276 7.94 17.05 5.64
N VAL A 277 8.47 17.88 6.54
CA VAL A 277 7.92 19.22 6.78
C VAL A 277 8.17 20.14 5.57
N GLU A 278 9.27 19.93 4.82
CA GLU A 278 9.50 20.65 3.56
C GLU A 278 8.57 20.16 2.45
N ASP A 279 8.36 18.84 2.36
CA ASP A 279 7.45 18.25 1.37
C ASP A 279 6.02 18.76 1.56
N MET A 280 5.55 18.81 2.82
CA MET A 280 4.25 19.38 3.17
C MET A 280 4.15 20.87 2.83
N GLN A 281 5.19 21.66 3.06
CA GLN A 281 5.19 23.09 2.70
C GLN A 281 5.09 23.30 1.19
N ARG A 282 5.86 22.54 0.39
CA ARG A 282 5.77 22.58 -1.08
C ARG A 282 4.37 22.16 -1.56
N TYR A 283 3.81 21.12 -0.95
CA TYR A 283 2.47 20.65 -1.28
C TYR A 283 1.41 21.71 -1.01
N ILE A 284 1.45 22.37 0.16
CA ILE A 284 0.54 23.46 0.50
C ILE A 284 0.62 24.60 -0.51
N GLN A 285 1.83 25.08 -0.81
CA GLN A 285 2.04 26.16 -1.77
C GLN A 285 1.45 25.82 -3.15
N LEU A 286 1.63 24.57 -3.60
CA LEU A 286 1.06 24.11 -4.86
C LEU A 286 -0.47 24.14 -4.83
N GLN A 287 -1.12 23.67 -3.75
CA GLN A 287 -2.58 23.67 -3.69
C GLN A 287 -3.16 25.08 -3.55
N GLU A 288 -2.54 25.95 -2.76
CA GLU A 288 -2.96 27.36 -2.64
C GLU A 288 -2.84 28.10 -3.97
N SER A 289 -1.80 27.83 -4.77
CA SER A 289 -1.62 28.44 -6.09
C SER A 289 -2.71 28.08 -7.11
N ARG A 290 -3.43 26.97 -6.89
CA ARG A 290 -4.49 26.49 -7.78
C ARG A 290 -5.84 27.17 -7.54
N GLY A 291 -5.98 27.96 -6.46
CA GLY A 291 -7.22 28.67 -6.14
C GLY A 291 -8.41 27.72 -5.93
N LEU A 292 -8.20 26.65 -5.17
CA LEU A 292 -9.20 25.59 -4.96
C LEU A 292 -10.45 26.12 -4.25
N SER A 293 -11.62 25.64 -4.67
CA SER A 293 -12.88 25.82 -3.95
C SER A 293 -13.05 24.79 -2.84
N ALA A 294 -13.97 25.04 -1.89
CA ALA A 294 -14.21 24.17 -0.72
C ALA A 294 -14.36 22.68 -1.09
N GLY A 295 -15.14 22.33 -2.11
CA GLY A 295 -15.33 20.93 -2.53
C GLY A 295 -14.07 20.27 -3.13
N GLN A 296 -13.08 21.05 -3.54
CA GLN A 296 -11.84 20.57 -4.15
C GLN A 296 -10.72 20.32 -3.13
N PHE A 297 -10.90 20.73 -1.86
CA PHE A 297 -9.91 20.49 -0.80
C PHE A 297 -9.92 19.05 -0.27
N GLN A 298 -10.90 18.21 -0.62
CA GLN A 298 -11.01 16.86 -0.05
C GLN A 298 -9.73 16.02 -0.25
N ASN A 299 -9.22 15.97 -1.47
CA ASN A 299 -8.01 15.21 -1.79
C ASN A 299 -6.72 15.88 -1.27
N PRO A 300 -6.56 17.21 -1.37
CA PRO A 300 -5.54 17.97 -0.65
C PRO A 300 -5.45 17.68 0.84
N ILE A 301 -6.58 17.70 1.54
CA ILE A 301 -6.67 17.40 2.97
C ILE A 301 -6.21 15.97 3.22
N ARG A 302 -6.71 15.00 2.45
CA ARG A 302 -6.33 13.59 2.60
C ARG A 302 -4.83 13.38 2.43
N GLY A 303 -4.25 13.97 1.39
CA GLY A 303 -2.83 13.89 1.09
C GLY A 303 -1.97 14.53 2.18
N LEU A 304 -2.32 15.75 2.60
CA LEU A 304 -1.58 16.49 3.61
C LEU A 304 -1.69 15.84 4.99
N LEU A 305 -2.87 15.37 5.38
CA LEU A 305 -3.08 14.65 6.64
C LEU A 305 -2.26 13.35 6.70
N ARG A 306 -2.15 12.62 5.58
CA ARG A 306 -1.30 11.42 5.50
C ARG A 306 0.18 11.76 5.64
N GLN A 307 0.67 12.83 5.00
CA GLN A 307 2.07 13.28 5.17
C GLN A 307 2.34 13.72 6.62
N PHE A 308 1.40 14.44 7.24
CA PHE A 308 1.51 14.88 8.63
C PHE A 308 1.58 13.68 9.59
N TYR A 309 0.80 12.63 9.31
CA TYR A 309 0.86 11.35 10.02
C TYR A 309 2.19 10.63 9.88
N GLU A 310 2.71 10.50 8.66
CA GLU A 310 4.01 9.85 8.44
C GLU A 310 5.15 10.67 9.07
N ASP A 311 5.08 12.01 9.06
CA ASP A 311 6.03 12.88 9.76
C ASP A 311 6.10 12.58 11.27
N CYS A 312 4.94 12.41 11.91
CA CYS A 312 4.85 12.09 13.33
C CYS A 312 5.50 10.73 13.65
N ILE A 313 5.27 9.73 12.80
CA ILE A 313 5.83 8.38 12.96
C ILE A 313 7.33 8.39 12.72
N ASP A 314 7.78 8.99 11.61
CA ASP A 314 9.18 9.08 11.24
C ASP A 314 9.99 9.81 12.32
N TYR A 315 9.50 10.96 12.79
CA TYR A 315 10.15 11.69 13.86
C TYR A 315 10.23 10.89 15.15
N SER A 316 9.12 10.27 15.59
CA SER A 316 9.11 9.46 16.82
C SER A 316 10.13 8.32 16.74
N SER A 317 10.16 7.62 15.60
CA SER A 317 11.09 6.51 15.35
C SER A 317 12.54 6.97 15.34
N LYS A 318 12.82 8.14 14.73
CA LYS A 318 14.16 8.74 14.75
C LYS A 318 14.59 9.16 16.15
N GLN A 319 13.66 9.62 17.00
CA GLN A 319 13.97 9.92 18.41
C GLN A 319 14.23 8.66 19.23
N ASP A 320 13.72 7.49 18.84
CA ASP A 320 14.05 6.20 19.47
C ASP A 320 15.43 5.68 19.08
N ALA A 321 16.01 6.18 17.97
CA ALA A 321 17.36 5.84 17.58
C ALA A 321 18.41 6.53 18.48
N VAL A 322 19.55 5.87 18.68
CA VAL A 322 20.64 6.33 19.58
C VAL A 322 21.12 7.75 19.26
N ASP A 323 21.08 8.15 17.99
CA ASP A 323 21.54 9.47 17.51
C ASP A 323 20.38 10.39 17.08
N GLY A 324 19.17 10.13 17.58
CA GLY A 324 17.97 10.93 17.28
C GLY A 324 18.13 12.39 17.66
N LYS A 325 18.35 13.27 16.68
CA LYS A 325 18.46 14.72 16.92
C LYS A 325 17.07 15.32 17.11
N PRO A 326 16.79 16.03 18.22
CA PRO A 326 15.53 16.74 18.39
C PRO A 326 15.35 17.83 17.34
N ARG A 327 14.11 18.11 16.96
CA ARG A 327 13.77 19.29 16.14
C ARG A 327 14.11 20.58 16.87
N THR A 328 14.52 21.59 16.12
CA THR A 328 14.61 22.97 16.62
C THR A 328 13.22 23.57 16.79
N GLU A 329 13.11 24.64 17.58
CA GLU A 329 11.83 25.35 17.77
C GLU A 329 11.30 25.96 16.46
N GLU A 330 12.19 26.42 15.57
CA GLU A 330 11.81 26.91 14.24
C GLU A 330 11.13 25.81 13.43
N ARG A 331 11.63 24.56 13.52
CA ARG A 331 11.02 23.43 12.84
C ARG A 331 9.67 23.07 13.44
N TRP A 332 9.53 23.11 14.77
CA TRP A 332 8.24 22.92 15.43
C TRP A 332 7.22 23.98 15.04
N ASN A 333 7.65 25.24 14.89
CA ASN A 333 6.78 26.30 14.38
C ASN A 333 6.30 26.03 12.96
N CYS A 334 7.13 25.43 12.09
CA CYS A 334 6.70 24.99 10.76
C CYS A 334 5.62 23.89 10.81
N VAL A 335 5.81 22.87 11.67
CA VAL A 335 4.82 21.80 11.90
C VAL A 335 3.49 22.38 12.37
N ALA A 336 3.52 23.29 13.35
CA ALA A 336 2.32 23.94 13.85
C ALA A 336 1.59 24.75 12.77
N LYS A 337 2.33 25.47 11.92
CA LYS A 337 1.75 26.21 10.78
C LYS A 337 1.07 25.27 9.79
N ILE A 338 1.71 24.16 9.42
CA ILE A 338 1.13 23.16 8.52
C ILE A 338 -0.17 22.60 9.10
N GLY A 339 -0.16 22.24 10.38
CA GLY A 339 -1.35 21.71 11.05
C GLY A 339 -2.48 22.74 11.14
N ASN A 340 -2.18 24.02 11.33
CA ASN A 340 -3.19 25.09 11.30
C ASN A 340 -3.80 25.26 9.90
N ILE A 341 -3.01 25.19 8.83
CA ILE A 341 -3.49 25.26 7.45
C ILE A 341 -4.42 24.06 7.15
N LEU A 342 -3.99 22.85 7.54
CA LEU A 342 -4.81 21.65 7.38
C LEU A 342 -6.13 21.75 8.17
N THR A 343 -6.12 22.34 9.37
CA THR A 343 -7.34 22.61 10.14
C THR A 343 -8.25 23.59 9.41
N ALA A 344 -7.71 24.67 8.85
CA ALA A 344 -8.48 25.65 8.09
C ALA A 344 -9.14 25.02 6.84
N TRP A 345 -8.41 24.20 6.08
CA TRP A 345 -8.99 23.49 4.94
C TRP A 345 -10.12 22.53 5.35
N ILE A 346 -9.96 21.83 6.47
CA ILE A 346 -11.01 20.96 7.04
C ILE A 346 -12.25 21.78 7.41
N GLU A 347 -12.07 22.93 8.04
CA GLU A 347 -13.16 23.84 8.41
C GLU A 347 -13.88 24.38 7.17
N GLU A 348 -13.15 24.77 6.11
CA GLU A 348 -13.74 25.25 4.86
C GLU A 348 -14.66 24.20 4.20
N VAL A 349 -14.19 22.95 4.09
CA VAL A 349 -15.01 21.84 3.56
C VAL A 349 -16.25 21.63 4.42
N THR A 350 -16.08 21.64 5.74
CA THR A 350 -17.16 21.38 6.70
C THR A 350 -18.21 22.49 6.65
N GLN A 351 -17.79 23.75 6.60
CA GLN A 351 -18.69 24.91 6.49
C GLN A 351 -19.46 24.93 5.16
N ALA A 352 -18.86 24.44 4.09
CA ALA A 352 -19.52 24.27 2.79
C ALA A 352 -20.52 23.09 2.77
N GLY A 353 -20.71 22.38 3.89
CA GLY A 353 -21.59 21.21 3.98
C GLY A 353 -20.98 19.93 3.39
N GLY A 354 -19.68 19.93 3.11
CA GLY A 354 -18.95 18.76 2.64
C GLY A 354 -18.74 17.74 3.76
N VAL A 355 -18.70 16.45 3.38
CA VAL A 355 -18.35 15.36 4.29
C VAL A 355 -16.94 14.88 3.94
N LEU A 356 -16.02 15.04 4.89
CA LEU A 356 -14.66 14.52 4.75
C LEU A 356 -14.66 13.00 4.99
N PHE A 357 -14.39 12.24 3.93
CA PHE A 357 -14.14 10.81 4.06
C PHE A 357 -12.64 10.54 4.10
N VAL A 358 -12.14 10.17 5.28
CA VAL A 358 -10.77 9.68 5.48
C VAL A 358 -10.86 8.30 6.09
N LYS A 359 -10.65 7.27 5.26
CA LYS A 359 -10.80 5.86 5.64
C LYS A 359 -9.97 5.48 6.89
N ASP A 360 -8.75 6.03 6.99
CA ASP A 360 -7.82 5.76 8.09
C ASP A 360 -7.91 6.76 9.26
N ALA A 361 -8.98 7.59 9.32
CA ALA A 361 -9.10 8.63 10.34
C ALA A 361 -8.88 8.12 11.79
N PRO A 362 -9.44 6.97 12.22
CA PRO A 362 -9.22 6.48 13.59
C PRO A 362 -7.75 6.12 13.87
N ARG A 363 -7.06 5.54 12.89
CA ARG A 363 -5.63 5.17 12.99
C ARG A 363 -4.77 6.43 13.09
N ILE A 364 -5.04 7.41 12.24
CA ILE A 364 -4.34 8.70 12.23
C ILE A 364 -4.54 9.41 13.57
N GLN A 365 -5.79 9.55 14.02
CA GLN A 365 -6.11 10.20 15.30
C GLN A 365 -5.44 9.50 16.49
N SER A 366 -5.44 8.18 16.53
CA SER A 366 -4.74 7.40 17.57
C SER A 366 -3.23 7.67 17.58
N ALA A 367 -2.60 7.77 16.41
CA ALA A 367 -1.18 8.08 16.33
C ALA A 367 -0.88 9.53 16.73
N MET A 368 -1.71 10.49 16.33
CA MET A 368 -1.58 11.90 16.75
C MET A 368 -1.65 12.04 18.27
N ARG A 369 -2.59 11.35 18.93
CA ARG A 369 -2.68 11.35 20.40
C ARG A 369 -1.45 10.73 21.07
N ARG A 370 -0.93 9.62 20.52
CA ARG A 370 0.32 9.01 21.02
C ARG A 370 1.52 9.95 20.86
N PHE A 371 1.61 10.62 19.72
CA PHE A 371 2.65 11.60 19.47
C PHE A 371 2.56 12.78 20.44
N GLU A 372 1.37 13.37 20.63
CA GLU A 372 1.15 14.48 21.56
C GLU A 372 1.50 14.10 23.01
N THR A 373 1.19 12.86 23.42
CA THR A 373 1.56 12.35 24.75
C THR A 373 3.08 12.37 24.96
N ARG A 374 3.85 12.09 23.90
CA ARG A 374 5.31 12.04 23.93
C ARG A 374 5.95 13.42 23.70
N PHE A 375 5.32 14.27 22.91
CA PHE A 375 5.78 15.61 22.55
C PHE A 375 4.66 16.64 22.77
N PRO A 376 4.39 17.03 24.04
CA PRO A 376 3.25 17.88 24.37
C PRO A 376 3.33 19.27 23.72
N GLY A 377 2.18 19.75 23.24
CA GLY A 377 2.00 21.06 22.61
C GLY A 377 2.56 21.16 21.19
N ARG A 378 2.85 20.03 20.53
CA ARG A 378 3.49 20.02 19.20
C ARG A 378 2.52 19.73 18.06
N ILE A 379 1.31 19.24 18.35
CA ILE A 379 0.25 19.05 17.36
C ILE A 379 -0.93 19.99 17.68
N PRO A 380 -1.59 20.58 16.66
CA PRO A 380 -2.82 21.35 16.90
C PRO A 380 -3.92 20.51 17.58
N ALA A 381 -4.59 21.12 18.57
CA ALA A 381 -5.64 20.46 19.35
C ALA A 381 -6.80 19.92 18.49
N ALA A 382 -7.05 20.51 17.32
CA ALA A 382 -8.06 20.06 16.37
C ALA A 382 -7.87 18.60 15.91
N PHE A 383 -6.63 18.09 15.88
CA PHE A 383 -6.36 16.69 15.50
C PHE A 383 -6.50 15.69 16.66
N LEU A 384 -6.71 16.19 17.88
CA LEU A 384 -6.81 15.35 19.09
C LEU A 384 -8.27 15.10 19.50
N ALA A 385 -9.16 16.02 19.11
CA ALA A 385 -10.59 16.01 19.40
C ALA A 385 -11.31 14.81 18.80
#